data_AF-A0A937S8Y9-F1
#
_entry.id   AF-A0A937S8Y9-F1
#
_cell.length_a   1.000
_cell.length_b   1.000
_cell.length_c   1.000
_cell.angle_alpha   90.00
_cell.angle_beta   90.00
_cell.angle_gamma   90.00
#
_symmetry.space_group_name_H-M   'P 1'
#
loop_
_entity.id
_entity.type
_entity.pdbx_description
1 polymer ?
#
loop_
_entity_poly.entity_id
_entity_poly.type
_entity_poly.pdbx_seq_one_letter_code
_entity_poly.pdbx_strand_id
1 'polypeptide(L)'
;MERIAASLERLAPVSQAAPNYQKTLEEFRSFDWAMIGATIVQSDPSGAAIVEWNGQQFTRRSPTNKFGEAIWFSRSVGKDDDGNTRYERLITFKKAGEVEPIPDRVNRAISHL
;
A
#
# COMPACT_ATOMS: atom_id res chain seq x y z
N MET A 1 -32.95 -8.55 27.99
CA MET A 1 -32.44 -7.86 26.78
C MET A 1 -31.07 -8.43 26.45
N GLU A 2 -30.98 -9.53 25.71
CA GLU A 2 -29.70 -10.29 25.68
C GLU A 2 -29.45 -11.01 24.35
N ARG A 3 -30.03 -10.51 23.25
CA ARG A 3 -29.80 -11.08 21.90
C ARG A 3 -29.19 -10.11 20.90
N ILE A 4 -28.97 -8.85 21.27
CA ILE A 4 -28.46 -7.82 20.37
C ILE A 4 -26.92 -7.76 20.37
N ALA A 5 -26.27 -8.23 21.44
CA ALA A 5 -24.81 -8.18 21.56
C ALA A 5 -24.09 -9.22 20.66
N ALA A 6 -24.64 -10.43 20.52
CA ALA A 6 -23.99 -11.52 19.79
C ALA A 6 -24.00 -11.36 18.26
N SER A 7 -24.77 -10.41 17.71
CA SER A 7 -24.81 -10.14 16.27
C SER A 7 -23.85 -9.03 15.84
N LEU A 8 -23.30 -8.26 16.78
CA LEU A 8 -22.37 -7.16 16.47
C LEU A 8 -20.92 -7.63 16.31
N GLU A 9 -20.55 -8.73 16.95
CA GLU A 9 -19.19 -9.32 16.85
C GLU A 9 -18.91 -9.96 15.47
N ARG A 10 -19.95 -10.27 14.70
CA ARG A 10 -19.84 -10.86 13.36
C ARG A 10 -19.67 -9.84 12.22
N LEU A 11 -19.61 -8.55 12.55
CA LEU A 11 -19.47 -7.43 11.60
C LEU A 11 -18.10 -6.75 11.64
N ALA A 12 -17.14 -7.23 12.44
CA ALA A 12 -15.77 -6.80 12.25
C ALA A 12 -15.34 -7.29 10.85
N PRO A 13 -15.12 -6.41 9.86
CA PRO A 13 -14.52 -6.85 8.61
C PRO A 13 -13.23 -7.56 8.98
N VAL A 14 -13.03 -8.77 8.47
CA VAL A 14 -11.70 -9.39 8.45
C VAL A 14 -10.82 -8.32 7.84
N SER A 15 -9.94 -7.71 8.65
CA SER A 15 -9.16 -6.55 8.22
C SER A 15 -8.28 -7.02 7.08
N GLN A 16 -8.73 -6.81 5.86
CA GLN A 16 -7.99 -7.21 4.66
C GLN A 16 -6.66 -6.46 4.71
N ALA A 17 -5.56 -7.22 4.68
CA ALA A 17 -4.24 -6.64 4.63
C ALA A 17 -4.14 -5.70 3.42
N ALA A 18 -3.49 -4.55 3.62
CA ALA A 18 -3.32 -3.58 2.57
C ALA A 18 -2.60 -4.21 1.35
N PRO A 19 -3.10 -3.99 0.11
CA PRO A 19 -2.67 -4.73 -1.08
C PRO A 19 -1.26 -4.39 -1.57
N ASN A 20 -0.63 -3.33 -1.04
CA ASN A 20 0.70 -2.86 -1.42
C ASN A 20 0.87 -2.62 -2.94
N TYR A 21 -0.08 -1.89 -3.53
CA TYR A 21 -0.04 -1.49 -4.95
C TYR A 21 1.31 -0.86 -5.32
N GLN A 22 1.75 -1.05 -6.56
CA GLN A 22 2.98 -0.47 -7.08
C GLN A 22 2.65 0.43 -8.26
N LYS A 23 3.15 1.67 -8.22
CA LYS A 23 2.97 2.71 -9.23
C LYS A 23 4.29 3.44 -9.49
N THR A 24 4.39 4.13 -10.62
CA THR A 24 5.58 4.92 -10.93
C THR A 24 5.60 6.21 -10.11
N LEU A 25 6.78 6.79 -9.89
CA LEU A 25 6.91 8.00 -9.08
C LEU A 25 6.19 9.20 -9.72
N GLU A 26 6.17 9.24 -11.05
CA GLU A 26 5.52 10.27 -11.87
C GLU A 26 4.00 10.28 -11.69
N GLU A 27 3.39 9.12 -11.44
CA GLU A 27 1.94 9.01 -11.22
C GLU A 27 1.50 9.67 -9.90
N PHE A 28 2.39 9.89 -8.93
CA PHE A 28 2.02 10.25 -7.56
C PHE A 28 1.11 11.49 -7.46
N ARG A 29 1.46 12.58 -8.16
CA ARG A 29 0.72 13.86 -8.03
C ARG A 29 -0.67 13.82 -8.65
N SER A 30 -0.85 13.03 -9.71
CA SER A 30 -2.10 12.92 -10.46
C SER A 30 -2.84 11.62 -10.20
N PHE A 31 -2.39 10.83 -9.22
CA PHE A 31 -2.98 9.52 -8.92
C PHE A 31 -4.43 9.68 -8.47
N ASP A 32 -5.33 8.97 -9.14
CA ASP A 32 -6.74 8.90 -8.75
C ASP A 32 -6.91 7.90 -7.59
N TRP A 33 -6.94 8.41 -6.35
CA TRP A 33 -7.08 7.59 -5.15
C TRP A 33 -8.37 6.78 -5.10
N ALA A 34 -9.44 7.24 -5.76
CA ALA A 34 -10.71 6.53 -5.81
C ALA A 34 -10.60 5.20 -6.57
N MET A 35 -9.65 5.09 -7.52
CA MET A 35 -9.44 3.87 -8.30
C MET A 35 -9.05 2.65 -7.44
N ILE A 36 -8.46 2.90 -6.25
CA ILE A 36 -8.11 1.85 -5.29
C ILE A 36 -9.07 1.81 -4.09
N GLY A 37 -10.18 2.55 -4.15
CA GLY A 37 -11.12 2.69 -3.05
C GLY A 37 -10.58 3.49 -1.87
N ALA A 38 -9.62 4.39 -2.11
CA ALA A 38 -9.06 5.26 -1.08
C ALA A 38 -9.55 6.72 -1.25
N THR A 39 -9.56 7.47 -0.16
CA THR A 39 -9.90 8.91 -0.15
C THR A 39 -8.76 9.70 0.47
N ILE A 40 -8.50 10.91 -0.04
CA ILE A 40 -7.52 11.82 0.56
C ILE A 40 -8.16 12.48 1.78
N VAL A 41 -7.56 12.27 2.96
CA VAL A 41 -7.98 12.90 4.22
C VAL A 41 -7.21 14.20 4.45
N GLN A 42 -5.94 14.22 4.07
CA GLN A 42 -5.08 15.40 4.20
C GLN A 42 -4.14 15.50 3.01
N SER A 43 -3.93 16.72 2.52
CA SER A 43 -2.96 17.06 1.48
C SER A 43 -2.06 18.21 1.92
N ASP A 44 -0.90 18.29 1.31
CA ASP A 44 0.04 19.41 1.42
C ASP A 44 0.55 19.81 0.03
N PRO A 45 1.46 20.81 -0.11
CA PRO A 45 1.95 21.22 -1.43
C PRO A 45 2.62 20.11 -2.26
N SER A 46 3.00 18.99 -1.64
CA SER A 46 3.57 17.84 -2.35
C SER A 46 2.51 16.86 -2.86
N GLY A 47 1.26 16.95 -2.40
CA GLY A 47 0.14 16.07 -2.77
C GLY A 47 -0.53 15.43 -1.55
N ALA A 48 -1.14 14.26 -1.73
CA ALA A 48 -1.76 13.50 -0.64
C ALA A 48 -0.74 13.24 0.49
N ALA A 49 -1.13 13.45 1.75
CA ALA A 49 -0.29 13.25 2.93
C ALA A 49 -0.86 12.17 3.87
N ILE A 50 -2.19 12.12 3.99
CA ILE A 50 -2.94 11.07 4.68
C ILE A 50 -4.08 10.63 3.77
N VAL A 51 -4.26 9.31 3.61
CA VAL A 51 -5.37 8.72 2.88
C VAL A 51 -6.09 7.70 3.75
N GLU A 52 -7.40 7.57 3.56
CA GLU A 52 -8.21 6.52 4.19
C GLU A 52 -8.49 5.41 3.18
N TRP A 53 -8.33 4.16 3.60
CA TRP A 53 -8.70 2.98 2.84
C TRP A 53 -9.29 1.94 3.79
N ASN A 54 -10.48 1.44 3.48
CA ASN A 54 -11.19 0.47 4.32
C ASN A 54 -11.31 0.90 5.81
N GLY A 55 -11.61 2.18 6.04
CA GLY A 55 -11.72 2.77 7.38
C GLY A 55 -10.41 2.93 8.14
N GLN A 56 -9.26 2.73 7.49
CA GLN A 56 -7.93 2.84 8.09
C GLN A 56 -7.14 3.98 7.43
N GLN A 57 -6.44 4.77 8.24
CA GLN A 57 -5.59 5.85 7.74
C GLN A 57 -4.16 5.38 7.46
N PHE A 58 -3.64 5.77 6.30
CA PHE A 58 -2.28 5.53 5.86
C PHE A 58 -1.56 6.86 5.68
N THR A 59 -0.37 6.97 6.25
CA THR A 59 0.44 8.20 6.19
C THR A 59 1.52 8.09 5.14
N ARG A 60 1.72 9.17 4.37
CA ARG A 60 2.83 9.30 3.41
C ARG A 60 4.18 9.21 4.10
N ARG A 61 5.10 8.46 3.51
CA ARG A 61 6.51 8.30 3.89
C ARG A 61 7.37 8.50 2.66
N SER A 62 8.52 9.16 2.82
CA SER A 62 9.49 9.42 1.76
C SER A 62 10.90 9.59 2.36
N PRO A 63 11.50 8.54 2.94
CA PRO A 63 12.82 8.64 3.54
C PRO A 63 13.90 8.72 2.47
N THR A 64 14.92 9.53 2.73
CA THR A 64 16.17 9.51 1.97
C THR A 64 16.94 8.24 2.31
N ASN A 65 17.08 7.31 1.36
CA ASN A 65 17.83 6.07 1.55
C ASN A 65 18.59 5.66 0.27
N LYS A 66 19.43 4.61 0.37
CA LYS A 66 20.27 4.13 -0.74
C LYS A 66 19.53 3.40 -1.86
N PHE A 67 18.23 3.15 -1.70
CA PHE A 67 17.43 2.29 -2.59
C PHE A 67 16.59 3.07 -3.61
N GLY A 68 16.88 4.37 -3.76
CA GLY A 68 16.24 5.24 -4.74
C GLY A 68 15.05 6.02 -4.21
N GLU A 69 14.55 6.91 -5.05
CA GLU A 69 13.44 7.80 -4.74
C GLU A 69 12.11 7.03 -4.69
N ALA A 70 11.43 7.09 -3.54
CA ALA A 70 10.15 6.45 -3.36
C ALA A 70 9.26 7.20 -2.36
N ILE A 71 7.96 7.20 -2.64
CA ILE A 71 6.90 7.65 -1.76
C ILE A 71 6.01 6.45 -1.46
N TRP A 72 5.63 6.22 -0.21
CA TRP A 72 4.64 5.19 0.11
C TRP A 72 3.69 5.59 1.21
N PHE A 73 2.54 4.93 1.24
CA PHE A 73 1.52 5.12 2.27
C PHE A 73 1.43 3.86 3.12
N SER A 74 1.69 4.01 4.41
CA SER A 74 1.75 2.90 5.36
C SER A 74 1.09 3.23 6.68
N ARG A 75 0.65 2.20 7.41
CA ARG A 75 0.16 2.30 8.78
C ARG A 75 0.79 1.23 9.66
N SER A 76 0.86 1.52 10.97
CA SER A 76 1.27 0.53 11.97
C SER A 76 0.15 -0.49 12.17
N VAL A 77 0.50 -1.77 12.25
CA VAL A 77 -0.41 -2.89 12.55
C VAL A 77 -0.11 -3.54 13.90
N GLY A 78 0.67 -2.87 14.74
CA GLY A 78 1.09 -3.36 16.05
C GLY A 78 2.59 -3.63 16.11
N LYS A 79 3.00 -4.46 17.08
CA LYS A 79 4.39 -4.85 17.30
C LYS A 79 4.57 -6.35 17.10
N ASP A 80 5.78 -6.77 16.72
CA ASP A 80 6.18 -8.17 16.79
C ASP A 80 6.62 -8.57 18.20
N ASP A 81 7.00 -9.84 18.37
CA ASP A 81 7.41 -10.43 19.65
C ASP A 81 8.72 -9.82 20.18
N ASP A 82 9.52 -9.22 19.29
CA ASP A 82 10.75 -8.49 19.62
C ASP A 82 10.49 -7.01 19.93
N GLY A 83 9.23 -6.56 19.87
CA GLY A 83 8.82 -5.19 20.16
C GLY A 83 8.98 -4.19 19.01
N ASN A 84 9.36 -4.66 17.81
CA ASN A 84 9.49 -3.84 16.61
C ASN A 84 8.11 -3.57 16.01
N THR A 85 7.89 -2.34 15.54
CA THR A 85 6.62 -1.97 14.91
C THR A 85 6.47 -2.64 13.54
N ARG A 86 5.37 -3.37 13.36
CA ARG A 86 4.94 -3.92 12.07
C ARG A 86 4.17 -2.86 11.31
N TYR A 87 4.42 -2.78 10.01
CA TYR A 87 3.72 -1.88 9.11
C TYR A 87 3.15 -2.65 7.94
N GLU A 88 1.96 -2.23 7.51
CA GLU A 88 1.45 -2.60 6.20
C GLU A 88 1.50 -1.39 5.26
N ARG A 89 1.54 -1.65 3.97
CA ARG A 89 1.68 -0.62 2.94
C ARG A 89 0.51 -0.72 1.97
N LEU A 90 -0.14 0.41 1.71
CA LEU A 90 -1.26 0.50 0.77
C LEU A 90 -0.74 0.61 -0.66
N ILE A 91 0.20 1.52 -0.89
CA ILE A 91 0.76 1.82 -2.21
C ILE A 91 2.19 2.34 -2.08
N THR A 92 3.03 1.98 -3.05
CA THR A 92 4.36 2.55 -3.30
C THR A 92 4.38 3.22 -4.67
N PHE A 93 4.83 4.47 -4.69
CA PHE A 93 5.27 5.18 -5.89
C PHE A 93 6.79 5.16 -5.91
N LYS A 94 7.38 4.59 -6.95
CA LYS A 94 8.85 4.49 -7.08
C LYS A 94 9.25 4.67 -8.53
N LYS A 95 10.46 5.14 -8.77
CA LYS A 95 11.01 5.22 -10.12
C LYS A 95 10.97 3.82 -10.76
N ALA A 96 10.52 3.72 -12.00
CA ALA A 96 10.64 2.47 -12.75
C ALA A 96 12.14 2.17 -12.91
N GLY A 97 12.56 0.99 -12.42
CA GLY A 97 13.91 0.50 -12.68
C GLY A 97 14.06 0.09 -14.14
N GLU A 98 15.30 0.00 -14.61
CA GLU A 98 15.58 -0.71 -15.86
C GLU A 98 15.13 -2.17 -15.71
N VAL A 99 14.31 -2.63 -16.63
CA VAL A 99 13.88 -4.03 -16.66
C VAL A 99 15.00 -4.84 -17.26
N GLU A 100 15.59 -5.74 -16.46
CA GLU A 100 16.55 -6.70 -16.98
C GLU A 100 15.88 -7.60 -18.02
N PRO A 101 16.55 -7.89 -19.14
CA PRO A 101 16.01 -8.79 -20.15
C PRO A 101 15.75 -10.17 -19.55
N ILE A 102 14.64 -10.79 -19.96
CA ILE A 102 14.33 -12.17 -19.58
C ILE A 102 15.44 -13.09 -20.15
N PRO A 103 16.10 -13.93 -19.33
CA PRO A 103 17.11 -14.85 -19.82
C PRO A 103 16.56 -15.79 -20.89
N ASP A 104 17.37 -16.11 -21.91
CA ASP A 104 16.96 -16.94 -23.07
C ASP A 104 16.31 -18.27 -22.67
N ARG A 105 16.81 -18.90 -21.60
CA ARG A 105 16.27 -20.16 -21.07
C ARG A 105 14.80 -20.01 -20.64
N VAL A 106 14.45 -18.87 -20.02
CA VAL A 106 13.10 -18.57 -19.57
C VAL A 106 12.21 -18.23 -20.77
N ASN A 107 12.72 -17.44 -21.74
CA ASN A 107 12.00 -17.14 -22.98
C ASN A 107 11.58 -18.40 -23.75
N ARG A 108 12.47 -19.41 -23.83
CA ARG A 108 12.13 -20.70 -24.46
C ARG A 108 11.02 -21.44 -23.71
N ALA A 109 11.00 -21.40 -22.38
CA ALA A 109 9.99 -22.09 -21.59
C ALA A 109 8.57 -21.49 -21.74
N ILE A 110 8.47 -20.17 -21.95
CA ILE A 110 7.18 -19.47 -22.11
C ILE A 110 6.67 -19.43 -23.56
N SER A 111 7.53 -19.67 -24.55
CA SER A 111 7.16 -19.69 -25.97
C SER A 111 6.54 -21.02 -26.44
N HIS A 112 6.42 -22.00 -25.54
CA HIS A 112 5.82 -23.31 -25.80
C HIS A 112 4.44 -23.50 -25.12
N LEU A 113 3.85 -22.42 -24.59
CA LEU A 113 2.47 -22.33 -24.13
C LEU A 113 1.60 -21.65 -25.19
#